data_AF-A0A0F9BV90-F1
#
_entry.id   AF-A0A0F9BV90-F1
#
_cell.length_a   1.000
_cell.length_b   1.000
_cell.length_c   1.000
_cell.angle_alpha   90.00
_cell.angle_beta   90.00
_cell.angle_gamma   90.00
#
_symmetry.space_group_name_H-M   'P 1'
#
loop_
_entity.id
_entity.type
_entity.pdbx_description
1 polymer ?
#
loop_
_entity_poly.entity_id
_entity_poly.type
_entity_poly.pdbx_seq_one_letter_code
_entity_poly.pdbx_strand_id
1 'polypeptide(L)'
;RRIIGWGNVRQQLKLFQNEQGDEESKFQVFSTCVNFIKTFPANVHDEHKPEDLDTHGEDHTADEFRYGVQSLPPKSSDKYTPPTHHRSPKAFLEKMKGKGRRTDGMR
;
A
#
# COMPACT_ATOMS: atom_id res chain seq x y z
N ARG A 1 5.98 17.46 -7.73
CA ARG A 1 6.43 16.20 -7.09
C ARG A 1 5.19 15.61 -6.41
N ARG A 2 4.67 14.46 -6.84
CA ARG A 2 3.44 13.89 -6.24
C ARG A 2 3.79 13.34 -4.85
N ILE A 3 3.35 14.01 -3.79
CA ILE A 3 3.70 13.63 -2.42
C ILE A 3 2.72 12.52 -2.00
N ILE A 4 3.22 11.29 -1.88
CA ILE A 4 2.46 10.10 -1.45
C ILE A 4 1.83 10.27 -0.05
N GLY A 5 2.34 11.22 0.74
CA GLY A 5 1.94 11.53 2.11
C GLY A 5 0.42 11.60 2.35
N TRP A 6 -0.28 12.52 1.69
CA TRP A 6 -1.74 12.68 1.89
C TRP A 6 -2.54 11.48 1.39
N GLY A 7 -2.03 10.74 0.40
CA GLY A 7 -2.61 9.46 -0.01
C GLY A 7 -2.57 8.42 1.11
N ASN A 8 -1.45 8.32 1.82
CA ASN A 8 -1.31 7.42 2.96
C ASN A 8 -2.20 7.84 4.13
N VAL A 9 -2.31 9.13 4.41
CA VAL A 9 -3.22 9.67 5.43
C VAL A 9 -4.67 9.23 5.16
N ARG A 10 -5.16 9.42 3.93
CA ARG A 10 -6.51 8.99 3.54
C ARG A 10 -6.71 7.48 3.68
N GLN A 11 -5.68 6.68 3.44
CA GLN A 11 -5.76 5.23 3.64
C GLN A 11 -5.90 4.82 5.12
N GLN A 12 -5.39 5.62 6.06
CA GLN A 12 -5.54 5.35 7.50
C GLN A 12 -6.94 5.70 8.01
N LEU A 13 -7.56 6.74 7.43
CA LEU A 13 -8.90 7.21 7.78
C LEU A 13 -10.03 6.45 7.08
N LYS A 14 -9.71 5.65 6.05
CA LYS A 14 -10.72 4.88 5.33
C LYS A 14 -11.40 3.89 6.28
N LEU A 15 -12.73 3.97 6.34
CA LEU A 15 -13.57 3.04 7.09
C LEU A 15 -13.53 1.64 6.45
N PHE A 16 -13.51 0.62 7.29
CA PHE A 16 -13.68 -0.78 6.94
C PHE A 16 -14.54 -1.47 7.97
N GLN A 17 -15.15 -2.59 7.59
CA GLN A 17 -15.97 -3.41 8.48
C GLN A 17 -15.08 -4.36 9.25
N ASN A 18 -15.17 -4.35 10.58
CA ASN A 18 -14.45 -5.31 11.43
C ASN A 18 -15.15 -6.68 11.44
N GLU A 19 -14.59 -7.66 12.15
CA GLU A 19 -15.16 -9.02 12.25
C GLU A 19 -16.55 -9.06 12.90
N GLN A 20 -16.91 -8.01 13.65
CA GLN A 20 -18.20 -7.87 14.35
C GLN A 20 -19.24 -7.14 13.50
N GLY A 21 -18.84 -6.60 12.34
CA GLY A 21 -19.72 -5.83 11.45
C GLY A 21 -19.87 -4.35 11.84
N ASP A 22 -18.95 -3.81 12.64
CA ASP A 22 -18.87 -2.38 12.93
C ASP A 22 -17.90 -1.66 11.98
N GLU A 23 -18.17 -0.39 11.70
CA GLU A 23 -17.27 0.48 10.93
C GLU A 23 -16.11 1.00 11.80
N GLU A 24 -14.88 0.70 11.38
CA GLU A 24 -13.67 1.12 12.05
C GLU A 24 -12.66 1.72 11.06
N SER A 25 -11.81 2.63 11.54
CA SER A 25 -10.65 3.16 10.81
C SER A 25 -9.34 2.66 11.43
N LYS A 26 -8.27 2.59 10.62
CA LYS A 26 -6.95 2.14 11.11
C LYS A 26 -6.30 3.14 12.08
N PHE A 27 -6.74 4.38 12.01
CA PHE A 27 -6.34 5.44 12.92
C PHE A 27 -7.54 5.87 13.75
N GLN A 28 -7.36 5.94 15.06
CA GLN A 28 -8.35 6.41 16.01
C GLN A 28 -7.74 7.52 16.87
N VAL A 29 -8.58 8.43 17.33
CA VAL A 29 -8.17 9.61 18.10
C VAL A 29 -8.91 9.60 19.43
N PHE A 30 -8.19 9.83 20.53
CA PHE A 30 -8.81 9.97 21.84
C PHE A 30 -9.69 11.22 21.89
N SER A 31 -10.81 11.13 22.62
CA SER A 31 -11.73 12.26 22.82
C SER A 31 -11.08 13.46 23.53
N THR A 32 -9.95 13.26 24.20
CA THR A 32 -9.16 14.32 24.86
C THR A 32 -8.22 15.07 23.92
N CYS A 33 -8.01 14.59 22.69
CA CYS A 33 -7.23 15.29 21.65
C CYS A 33 -8.06 16.40 21.00
N VAL A 34 -8.53 17.36 21.81
CA VAL A 34 -9.49 18.40 21.41
C VAL A 34 -9.02 19.26 20.25
N ASN A 35 -7.72 19.57 20.19
CA ASN A 35 -7.15 20.35 19.10
C ASN A 35 -7.26 19.59 17.78
N PHE A 36 -6.85 18.32 17.75
CA PHE A 36 -6.95 17.49 16.55
C PHE A 36 -8.39 17.37 16.05
N ILE A 37 -9.34 17.10 16.94
CA ILE A 37 -10.76 16.94 16.57
C ILE A 37 -11.32 18.24 15.98
N LYS A 38 -10.87 19.40 16.48
CA LYS A 38 -11.32 20.71 16.01
C LYS A 38 -10.71 21.09 14.66
N THR A 39 -9.41 20.92 14.51
CA THR A 39 -8.64 21.48 13.39
C THR A 39 -8.55 20.51 12.22
N PHE A 40 -8.38 19.21 12.50
CA PHE A 40 -8.13 18.22 11.46
C PHE A 40 -9.27 18.11 10.42
N PRO A 41 -10.56 18.07 10.82
CA PRO A 41 -11.66 18.01 9.86
C PRO A 41 -11.91 19.32 9.10
N ALA A 42 -11.37 20.45 9.59
CA ALA A 42 -11.56 21.77 9.00
C ALA A 42 -10.58 22.04 7.83
N ASN A 43 -9.60 21.17 7.62
CA ASN A 43 -8.61 21.32 6.56
C ASN A 43 -9.24 21.23 5.17
N VAL A 44 -8.85 22.17 4.31
CA VAL A 44 -9.29 22.25 2.91
C VAL A 44 -8.11 22.07 1.96
N HIS A 45 -8.43 21.68 0.73
CA HIS A 45 -7.43 21.56 -0.34
C HIS A 45 -6.90 22.94 -0.75
N ASP A 46 -5.60 23.02 -1.05
CA ASP A 46 -4.99 24.22 -1.63
C ASP A 46 -5.54 24.47 -3.05
N GLU A 47 -5.89 25.72 -3.36
CA GLU A 47 -6.49 26.11 -4.65
C GLU A 47 -5.57 25.89 -5.85
N HIS A 48 -4.26 25.99 -5.64
CA HIS A 48 -3.23 25.85 -6.67
C HIS A 48 -2.58 24.47 -6.67
N LYS A 49 -2.64 23.74 -5.54
CA LYS A 49 -2.07 22.40 -5.35
C LYS A 49 -3.13 21.44 -4.79
N PRO A 50 -4.02 20.90 -5.61
CA PRO A 50 -5.14 20.08 -5.15
C PRO A 50 -4.71 18.79 -4.41
N GLU A 51 -3.46 18.34 -4.56
CA GLU A 51 -2.90 17.23 -3.79
C GLU A 51 -2.48 17.57 -2.36
N ASP A 52 -2.40 18.86 -2.01
CA ASP A 52 -1.94 19.38 -0.72
C ASP A 52 -3.04 20.14 0.04
N LEU A 53 -2.74 20.54 1.29
CA LEU A 53 -3.63 21.36 2.11
C LEU A 53 -3.32 22.85 1.96
N ASP A 54 -4.34 23.68 2.14
CA ASP A 54 -4.17 25.12 2.25
C ASP A 54 -3.41 25.49 3.53
N THR A 55 -2.19 25.99 3.36
CA THR A 55 -1.27 26.38 4.44
C THR A 55 -1.62 27.70 5.13
N HIS A 56 -2.66 28.41 4.66
CA HIS A 56 -3.16 29.60 5.34
C HIS A 56 -4.05 29.28 6.55
N GLY A 57 -4.51 28.04 6.67
CA GLY A 57 -5.31 27.55 7.80
C GLY A 57 -4.50 26.96 8.96
N GLU A 58 -5.21 26.40 9.95
CA GLU A 58 -4.60 25.71 11.10
C GLU A 58 -4.22 24.25 10.74
N ASP A 59 -3.11 24.09 10.02
CA ASP A 59 -2.66 22.84 9.41
C ASP A 59 -1.67 22.02 10.28
N HIS A 60 -1.19 22.58 11.40
CA HIS A 60 -0.13 21.98 12.22
C HIS A 60 -0.44 20.53 12.64
N THR A 61 -1.65 20.28 13.14
CA THR A 61 -2.08 18.92 13.52
C THR A 61 -2.14 17.96 12.33
N ALA A 62 -2.47 18.49 11.15
CA ALA A 62 -2.59 17.70 9.93
C ALA A 62 -1.21 17.30 9.42
N ASP A 63 -0.24 18.21 9.52
CA ASP A 63 1.16 17.96 9.21
C ASP A 63 1.82 16.99 10.19
N GLU A 64 1.62 17.16 11.49
CA GLU A 64 2.07 16.21 12.51
C GLU A 64 1.57 14.80 12.21
N PHE A 65 0.27 14.66 11.92
CA PHE A 65 -0.31 13.37 11.59
C PHE A 65 0.26 12.81 10.28
N ARG A 66 0.41 13.65 9.25
CA ARG A 66 1.00 13.27 7.98
C ARG A 66 2.43 12.76 8.14
N TYR A 67 3.25 13.41 8.97
CA TYR A 67 4.60 12.94 9.28
C TYR A 67 4.56 11.64 10.08
N GLY A 68 3.66 11.53 11.06
CA GLY A 68 3.43 10.27 11.79
C GLY A 68 3.14 9.10 10.84
N VAL A 69 2.20 9.28 9.91
CA VAL A 69 1.84 8.25 8.91
C VAL A 69 2.98 7.92 7.96
N GLN A 70 3.80 8.91 7.57
CA GLN A 70 4.96 8.68 6.69
C GLN A 70 6.12 7.98 7.40
N SER A 71 6.20 8.09 8.73
CA SER A 71 7.22 7.40 9.53
C SER A 71 6.90 5.92 9.76
N LEU A 72 5.66 5.48 9.47
CA LEU A 72 5.26 4.08 9.62
C LEU A 72 6.06 3.19 8.64
N PRO A 73 6.42 1.96 9.06
CA PRO A 73 7.04 1.01 8.16
C PRO A 73 6.14 0.78 6.94
N PRO A 74 6.73 0.55 5.75
CA PRO A 74 5.95 0.24 4.57
C PRO A 74 5.07 -0.98 4.86
N LYS A 75 3.82 -0.94 4.41
CA LYS A 75 2.90 -2.07 4.52
C LYS A 75 3.61 -3.29 3.95
N SER A 76 3.87 -4.31 4.77
CA SER A 76 4.35 -5.59 4.26
C SER A 76 3.30 -6.07 3.26
N SER A 77 3.68 -6.20 2.00
CA SER A 77 2.86 -6.90 1.03
C SER A 77 2.98 -8.39 1.36
N ASP A 78 2.26 -8.87 2.38
CA ASP A 78 1.98 -10.29 2.47
C ASP A 78 1.10 -10.61 1.25
N LYS A 79 1.55 -11.38 0.25
CA LYS A 79 2.27 -12.65 0.34
C LYS A 79 3.40 -12.72 -0.68
N TYR A 80 4.63 -12.99 -0.24
CA TYR A 80 5.58 -13.65 -1.12
C TYR A 80 5.04 -15.07 -1.39
N THR A 81 4.38 -15.27 -2.52
CA THR A 81 4.21 -16.61 -3.08
C THR A 81 5.52 -16.93 -3.78
N PRO A 82 6.37 -17.85 -3.26
CA PRO A 82 7.47 -18.37 -4.07
C PRO A 82 6.88 -18.87 -5.39
N PRO A 83 7.52 -18.60 -6.54
CA PRO A 83 7.01 -19.10 -7.81
C PRO A 83 6.87 -20.62 -7.69
N THR A 84 5.63 -21.12 -7.73
CA THR A 84 5.34 -22.55 -7.79
C THR A 84 5.68 -23.03 -9.20
N HIS A 85 6.97 -23.08 -9.54
CA HIS A 85 7.45 -23.90 -10.64
C HIS A 85 7.42 -25.36 -10.20
N HIS A 86 6.22 -25.90 -9.99
CA HIS A 86 6.00 -27.33 -10.04
C HIS A 86 6.13 -27.75 -11.52
N ARG A 87 7.36 -27.70 -12.07
CA ARG A 87 7.66 -28.49 -13.26
C ARG A 87 7.50 -29.93 -12.82
N SER A 88 6.40 -30.58 -13.20
CA SER A 88 6.23 -32.00 -12.95
C SER A 88 7.45 -32.73 -13.53
N PRO A 89 8.06 -33.69 -12.83
CA PRO A 89 9.18 -34.47 -13.35
C PRO A 89 8.88 -35.08 -14.73
N LYS A 90 7.59 -35.37 -15.00
CA LYS A 90 7.10 -35.87 -16.29
C LYS A 90 7.37 -34.89 -17.44
N ALA A 91 7.10 -33.59 -17.27
CA ALA A 91 7.30 -32.58 -18.32
C ALA A 91 8.79 -32.41 -18.70
N PHE A 92 9.69 -32.66 -17.75
CA PHE A 92 11.14 -32.62 -17.99
C PHE A 92 11.64 -33.88 -18.72
N LEU A 93 11.15 -35.06 -18.31
CA LEU A 93 11.50 -36.35 -18.96
C LEU A 93 10.97 -36.44 -20.39
N GLU A 94 9.79 -35.92 -20.67
CA GLU A 94 9.20 -35.88 -22.01
C GLU A 94 10.02 -34.99 -22.96
N LYS A 95 10.50 -33.84 -22.47
CA LYS A 95 11.39 -32.95 -23.23
C LYS A 95 12.78 -33.55 -23.48
N MET A 96 13.25 -34.45 -22.60
CA MET A 96 14.49 -35.21 -22.83
C MET A 96 14.32 -36.34 -23.84
N LYS A 97 13.16 -37.01 -23.87
CA LYS A 97 12.88 -38.08 -24.83
C LYS A 97 12.75 -37.60 -26.28
N GLY A 98 12.36 -36.34 -26.49
CA GLY A 98 12.21 -35.75 -27.83
C GLY A 98 13.51 -35.26 -28.50
N LYS A 99 14.65 -35.25 -27.80
CA LYS A 99 15.96 -34.86 -28.36
C LYS A 99 16.84 -36.10 -28.63
N GLY A 100 16.33 -37.03 -29.42
CA GLY A 100 17.11 -38.11 -30.02
C GLY A 100 18.08 -37.56 -31.08
N ARG A 101 19.37 -37.86 -30.90
CA ARG A 101 20.52 -37.50 -31.74
C ARG A 101 20.26 -37.65 -33.25
N ARG A 102 20.35 -36.56 -34.01
CA ARG A 102 20.71 -36.63 -35.44
C ARG A 102 22.22 -36.91 -35.51
N THR A 103 22.61 -38.17 -35.67
CA THR A 103 23.94 -38.51 -36.16
C THR A 103 23.89 -38.36 -37.67
N ASP A 104 24.23 -37.17 -38.17
CA ASP A 104 24.52 -37.00 -39.58
C ASP A 104 25.89 -37.62 -39.84
N GLY A 105 25.93 -38.57 -40.76
CA GLY A 105 27.05 -39.45 -40.99
C GLY A 105 28.22 -38.71 -41.62
N MET A 106 29.42 -38.98 -41.12
CA MET A 106 30.66 -38.85 -41.90
C MET A 106 30.51 -39.61 -43.23
N ARG A 107 30.54 -38.88 -44.35
CA ARG A 107 31.27 -39.29 -45.55
C ARG A 107 31.61 -38.10 -46.43
#